data_AF-A0A1N6K6N4-F1
#
_entry.id   AF-A0A1N6K6N4-F1
#
_cell.length_a   1.000
_cell.length_b   1.000
_cell.length_c   1.000
_cell.angle_alpha   90.00
_cell.angle_beta   90.00
_cell.angle_gamma   90.00
#
_symmetry.space_group_name_H-M   'P 1'
#
loop_
_entity.id
_entity.type
_entity.pdbx_description
1 polymer ?
#
loop_
_entity_poly.entity_id
_entity_poly.type
_entity_poly.pdbx_seq_one_letter_code
_entity_poly.pdbx_strand_id
1 'polypeptide(L)'
;MRKILILLLLLTACKLPASPEKYFDAAALNANSVSHFGSDYFITALGYSKRGSSQYNYEEQVNYAILRVENNLKNVNKLLPTKDTKAMLDASKDLFQFTLDSYRNDHLPIAKMIDRKAPQEEVAQAMEELDKKSYETFLVKYDKLYNIGTQYAKDHDIKLVETPKFNR
;
A
#
# COMPACT_ATOMS: atom_id res chain seq x y z
N MET A 1 -17.43 56.96 23.87
CA MET A 1 -17.59 55.73 23.06
C MET A 1 -16.22 55.20 22.70
N ARG A 2 -15.74 54.15 23.38
CA ARG A 2 -14.40 53.58 23.19
C ARG A 2 -14.52 52.43 22.18
N LYS A 3 -14.01 52.62 20.95
CA LYS A 3 -14.02 51.59 19.90
C LYS A 3 -13.05 50.46 20.33
N ILE A 4 -13.58 49.30 20.70
CA ILE A 4 -12.80 48.09 20.92
C ILE A 4 -12.53 47.50 19.53
N LEU A 5 -11.28 47.57 19.07
CA LEU A 5 -10.81 46.87 17.88
C LEU A 5 -10.54 45.41 18.27
N ILE A 6 -11.49 44.53 17.96
CA ILE A 6 -11.31 43.09 18.12
C ILE A 6 -10.46 42.61 16.93
N LEU A 7 -9.17 42.40 17.18
CA LEU A 7 -8.25 41.75 16.25
C LEU A 7 -8.54 40.24 16.26
N LEU A 8 -9.35 39.76 15.32
CA LEU A 8 -9.52 38.33 15.07
C LEU A 8 -8.21 37.76 14.51
N LEU A 9 -7.38 37.17 15.38
CA LEU A 9 -6.29 36.29 14.96
C LEU A 9 -6.92 35.01 14.41
N LEU A 10 -7.12 34.97 13.09
CA LEU A 10 -7.40 33.73 12.37
C LEU A 10 -6.16 32.83 12.51
N LEU A 11 -6.18 31.93 13.49
CA LEU A 11 -5.24 30.83 13.61
C LEU A 11 -5.49 29.87 12.44
N THR A 12 -4.98 30.19 11.25
CA THR A 12 -4.74 29.18 10.23
C THR A 12 -3.66 28.28 10.83
N ALA A 13 -4.03 27.10 11.32
CA ALA A 13 -3.07 26.11 11.74
C ALA A 13 -2.22 25.72 10.53
N CYS A 14 -1.08 26.40 10.34
CA CYS A 14 -0.06 25.99 9.40
C CYS A 14 0.38 24.60 9.83
N LYS A 15 0.01 23.57 9.05
CA LYS A 15 0.52 22.23 9.26
C LYS A 15 2.04 22.32 9.15
N LEU A 16 2.76 21.99 10.21
CA LEU A 16 4.20 21.88 10.14
C LEU A 16 4.56 20.56 9.42
N PRO A 17 5.66 20.53 8.65
CA PRO A 17 6.19 19.27 8.14
C PRO A 17 6.43 18.27 9.27
N ALA A 18 6.24 16.98 8.98
CA ALA A 18 6.55 15.92 9.94
C ALA A 18 8.07 15.67 10.03
N SER A 19 8.51 14.80 10.94
CA SER A 19 9.92 14.35 10.96
C SER A 19 10.23 13.47 9.74
N PRO A 20 11.51 13.37 9.32
CA PRO A 20 11.90 12.48 8.23
C PRO A 20 11.46 11.03 8.42
N GLU A 21 11.59 10.48 9.62
CA GLU A 21 11.15 9.12 9.96
C GLU A 21 9.64 8.98 9.73
N LYS A 22 8.85 9.99 10.11
CA LYS A 22 7.41 9.96 9.90
C LYS A 22 7.03 9.96 8.41
N TYR A 23 7.77 10.69 7.58
CA TYR A 23 7.60 10.63 6.13
C TYR A 23 7.98 9.26 5.58
N PHE A 24 9.14 8.74 5.96
CA PHE A 24 9.63 7.44 5.52
C PHE A 24 8.68 6.31 5.91
N ASP A 25 8.26 6.25 7.18
CA ASP A 25 7.37 5.21 7.70
C ASP A 25 6.04 5.19 6.93
N ALA A 26 5.43 6.37 6.82
CA ALA A 26 4.10 6.49 6.22
C ALA A 26 4.11 6.23 4.71
N ALA A 27 5.11 6.73 4.00
CA ALA A 27 5.13 6.74 2.55
C ALA A 27 5.91 5.58 1.93
N ALA A 28 7.02 5.16 2.53
CA ALA A 28 7.89 4.12 1.99
C ALA A 28 7.77 2.80 2.75
N LEU A 29 7.97 2.78 4.08
CA LEU A 29 8.00 1.52 4.85
C LEU A 29 6.67 0.76 4.77
N ASN A 30 5.55 1.48 4.83
CA ASN A 30 4.21 0.88 4.71
C ASN A 30 3.94 0.20 3.36
N ALA A 31 4.75 0.46 2.33
CA ALA A 31 4.66 -0.26 1.06
C ALA A 31 4.92 -1.77 1.24
N ASN A 32 5.69 -2.18 2.26
CA ASN A 32 5.90 -3.59 2.59
C ASN A 32 4.58 -4.34 2.83
N SER A 33 3.53 -3.65 3.25
CA SER A 33 2.20 -4.23 3.47
C SER A 33 1.49 -4.68 2.19
N VAL A 34 2.01 -4.33 1.02
CA VAL A 34 1.53 -4.74 -0.30
C VAL A 34 2.59 -5.46 -1.13
N SER A 35 3.73 -5.85 -0.52
CA SER A 35 4.86 -6.50 -1.19
C SER A 35 4.51 -7.82 -1.90
N HIS A 36 3.48 -8.52 -1.41
CA HIS A 36 2.85 -9.62 -2.11
C HIS A 36 1.60 -9.10 -2.85
N PHE A 37 1.62 -9.17 -4.18
CA PHE A 37 0.56 -8.72 -5.07
C PHE A 37 0.29 -9.77 -6.16
N GLY A 38 -0.90 -9.72 -6.76
CA GLY A 38 -1.28 -10.65 -7.81
C GLY A 38 -1.59 -12.04 -7.23
N SER A 39 -1.27 -13.08 -7.99
CA SER A 39 -1.42 -14.48 -7.54
C SER A 39 -0.60 -14.78 -6.28
N ASP A 40 0.56 -14.14 -6.12
CA ASP A 40 1.47 -14.34 -4.99
C ASP A 40 0.87 -13.90 -3.65
N TYR A 41 -0.04 -12.93 -3.65
CA TYR A 41 -0.79 -12.58 -2.46
C TYR A 41 -1.56 -13.80 -1.93
N PHE A 42 -2.21 -14.55 -2.83
CA PHE A 42 -2.96 -15.74 -2.43
C PHE A 42 -2.03 -16.91 -2.07
N ILE A 43 -1.01 -17.16 -2.89
CA ILE A 43 -0.13 -18.33 -2.74
C ILE A 43 0.77 -18.19 -1.53
N THR A 44 1.51 -17.09 -1.45
CA THR A 44 2.55 -16.89 -0.43
C THR A 44 1.98 -16.24 0.82
N ALA A 45 1.22 -15.15 0.69
CA ALA A 45 0.74 -14.42 1.88
C ALA A 45 -0.44 -15.12 2.57
N LEU A 46 -1.33 -15.78 1.81
CA LEU A 46 -2.50 -16.48 2.36
C LEU A 46 -2.39 -18.01 2.36
N GLY A 47 -1.33 -18.57 1.77
CA GLY A 47 -1.08 -20.02 1.79
C GLY A 47 -2.02 -20.84 0.90
N TYR A 48 -2.57 -20.25 -0.16
CA TYR A 48 -3.38 -21.00 -1.13
C TYR A 48 -2.54 -22.09 -1.78
N SER A 49 -2.97 -23.35 -1.63
CA SER A 49 -2.29 -24.50 -2.21
C SER A 49 -3.26 -25.51 -2.82
N LYS A 50 -2.78 -26.25 -3.83
CA LYS A 50 -3.52 -27.31 -4.51
C LYS A 50 -4.01 -28.45 -3.58
N ARG A 51 -3.50 -28.53 -2.35
CA ARG A 51 -3.74 -29.64 -1.41
C ARG A 51 -4.84 -29.37 -0.37
N GLY A 52 -5.49 -28.21 -0.42
CA GLY A 52 -6.66 -27.91 0.40
C GLY A 52 -6.39 -26.93 1.55
N SER A 53 -7.40 -26.08 1.74
CA SER A 53 -7.62 -24.95 2.66
C SER A 53 -6.46 -24.46 3.53
N SER A 54 -6.08 -23.20 3.31
CA SER A 54 -5.59 -22.37 4.42
C SER A 54 -6.69 -22.26 5.49
N GLN A 55 -6.31 -21.99 6.74
CA GLN A 55 -7.27 -21.76 7.83
C GLN A 55 -8.11 -20.48 7.67
N TYR A 56 -7.91 -19.71 6.59
CA TYR A 56 -8.43 -18.37 6.46
C TYR A 56 -9.62 -18.30 5.50
N ASN A 57 -10.59 -17.46 5.85
CA ASN A 57 -11.57 -16.95 4.89
C ASN A 57 -10.85 -15.92 4.00
N TYR A 58 -10.73 -16.20 2.71
CA TYR A 58 -9.92 -15.39 1.79
C TYR A 58 -10.56 -14.01 1.55
N GLU A 59 -11.88 -13.94 1.44
CA GLU A 59 -12.61 -12.68 1.29
C GLU A 59 -12.34 -11.73 2.46
N GLU A 60 -12.39 -12.24 3.69
CA GLU A 60 -12.09 -11.49 4.91
C GLU A 60 -10.65 -10.97 4.89
N GLN A 61 -9.67 -11.81 4.51
CA GLN A 61 -8.27 -11.40 4.42
C GLN A 61 -8.04 -10.30 3.39
N VAL A 62 -8.67 -10.40 2.21
CA VAL A 62 -8.60 -9.34 1.18
C VAL A 62 -9.24 -8.06 1.69
N ASN A 63 -10.38 -8.13 2.40
CA ASN A 63 -11.02 -6.96 2.98
C ASN A 63 -10.14 -6.29 4.06
N TYR A 64 -9.45 -7.06 4.90
CA TYR A 64 -8.46 -6.51 5.83
C TYR A 64 -7.29 -5.85 5.11
N ALA A 65 -6.82 -6.43 4.01
CA ALA A 65 -5.79 -5.82 3.19
C ALA A 65 -6.27 -4.49 2.56
N ILE A 66 -7.50 -4.43 2.05
CA ILE A 66 -8.11 -3.18 1.54
C ILE A 66 -8.13 -2.11 2.63
N LEU A 67 -8.67 -2.42 3.81
CA LEU A 67 -8.72 -1.47 4.94
C LEU A 67 -7.33 -0.98 5.36
N ARG A 68 -6.33 -1.88 5.35
CA ARG A 68 -4.94 -1.52 5.65
C ARG A 68 -4.39 -0.54 4.61
N VAL A 69 -4.58 -0.79 3.32
CA VAL A 69 -4.08 0.09 2.25
C VAL A 69 -4.83 1.43 2.24
N GLU A 70 -6.13 1.45 2.50
CA GLU A 70 -6.90 2.69 2.69
C GLU A 70 -6.33 3.55 3.82
N ASN A 71 -6.00 2.93 4.96
CA ASN A 71 -5.39 3.61 6.09
C ASN A 71 -3.98 4.12 5.74
N ASN A 72 -3.19 3.36 5.00
CA ASN A 72 -1.88 3.81 4.52
C ASN A 72 -2.02 5.03 3.60
N LEU A 73 -2.91 4.98 2.61
CA LEU A 73 -3.18 6.10 1.70
C LEU A 73 -3.68 7.34 2.47
N LYS A 74 -4.55 7.16 3.46
CA LYS A 74 -5.01 8.23 4.35
C LYS A 74 -3.85 8.85 5.14
N ASN A 75 -2.92 8.03 5.64
CA ASN A 75 -1.76 8.52 6.37
C ASN A 75 -0.83 9.33 5.47
N VAL A 76 -0.57 8.88 4.24
CA VAL A 76 0.21 9.62 3.24
C VAL A 76 -0.47 10.95 2.88
N ASN A 77 -1.79 10.96 2.69
CA ASN A 77 -2.55 12.17 2.36
C ASN A 77 -2.61 13.21 3.49
N LYS A 78 -2.34 12.82 4.74
CA LYS A 78 -2.28 13.77 5.86
C LYS A 78 -0.97 14.53 5.95
N LEU A 79 0.10 14.03 5.32
CA LEU A 79 1.42 14.64 5.35
C LEU A 79 1.46 15.88 4.45
N LEU A 80 2.11 16.94 4.94
CA LEU A 80 2.36 18.13 4.13
C LEU A 80 3.50 17.84 3.14
N PRO A 81 3.32 17.99 1.81
CA PRO A 81 4.42 17.82 0.88
C PRO A 81 5.48 18.91 1.08
N THR A 82 6.76 18.51 1.11
CA THR A 82 7.92 19.39 1.00
C THR A 82 8.63 19.16 -0.33
N LYS A 83 9.62 19.99 -0.68
CA LYS A 83 10.43 19.78 -1.89
C LYS A 83 11.07 18.38 -1.92
N ASP A 84 11.57 17.93 -0.78
CA ASP A 84 12.33 16.68 -0.68
C ASP A 84 11.43 15.44 -0.54
N THR A 85 10.18 15.61 -0.07
CA THR A 85 9.26 14.49 0.17
C THR A 85 8.24 14.29 -0.94
N LYS A 86 8.01 15.29 -1.81
CA LYS A 86 6.92 15.26 -2.80
C LYS A 86 6.96 14.02 -3.70
N ALA A 87 8.13 13.68 -4.25
CA ALA A 87 8.27 12.53 -5.15
C ALA A 87 7.93 11.20 -4.45
N MET A 88 8.35 11.04 -3.19
CA MET A 88 8.04 9.85 -2.38
C MET A 88 6.55 9.77 -2.06
N LEU A 89 5.92 10.88 -1.65
CA LEU A 89 4.49 10.93 -1.36
C LEU A 89 3.65 10.62 -2.60
N ASP A 90 4.03 11.15 -3.76
CA ASP A 90 3.29 10.92 -5.00
C ASP A 90 3.43 9.47 -5.49
N ALA A 91 4.63 8.89 -5.42
CA ALA A 91 4.85 7.47 -5.74
C ALA A 91 4.10 6.54 -4.78
N SER A 92 4.04 6.90 -3.49
CA SER A 92 3.29 6.15 -2.47
C SER A 92 1.78 6.14 -2.76
N LYS A 93 1.21 7.30 -3.09
CA LYS A 93 -0.20 7.41 -3.47
C LYS A 93 -0.51 6.62 -4.73
N ASP A 94 0.35 6.71 -5.75
CA ASP A 94 0.19 5.97 -7.01
C ASP A 94 0.19 4.45 -6.79
N LEU A 95 1.13 3.94 -5.98
CA LEU A 95 1.16 2.52 -5.60
C LEU A 95 -0.10 2.12 -4.84
N PHE A 96 -0.45 2.82 -3.75
CA PHE A 96 -1.58 2.41 -2.91
C PHE A 96 -2.92 2.53 -3.63
N GLN A 97 -3.11 3.55 -4.47
CA GLN A 97 -4.34 3.66 -5.27
C GLN A 97 -4.45 2.50 -6.26
N PHE A 98 -3.37 2.19 -6.99
CA PHE A 98 -3.34 1.06 -7.91
C PHE A 98 -3.64 -0.27 -7.20
N THR A 99 -3.00 -0.51 -6.05
CA THR A 99 -3.25 -1.72 -5.26
C THR A 99 -4.69 -1.79 -4.77
N LEU A 100 -5.28 -0.68 -4.29
CA LEU A 100 -6.69 -0.66 -3.85
C LEU A 100 -7.65 -1.01 -4.97
N ASP A 101 -7.42 -0.45 -6.16
CA ASP A 101 -8.27 -0.71 -7.31
C ASP A 101 -8.19 -2.18 -7.72
N SER A 102 -7.01 -2.78 -7.73
CA SER A 102 -6.88 -4.21 -8.03
C SER A 102 -7.39 -5.11 -6.90
N TYR A 103 -7.22 -4.73 -5.64
CA TYR A 103 -7.75 -5.52 -4.53
C TYR A 103 -9.28 -5.59 -4.58
N ARG A 104 -9.95 -4.47 -4.84
CA ARG A 104 -11.41 -4.40 -4.92
C ARG A 104 -11.97 -5.09 -6.16
N ASN A 105 -11.34 -4.88 -7.31
CA ASN A 105 -11.91 -5.28 -8.60
C ASN A 105 -11.44 -6.65 -9.08
N ASP A 106 -10.25 -7.11 -8.65
CA ASP A 106 -9.64 -8.34 -9.15
C ASP A 106 -9.40 -9.37 -8.04
N HIS A 107 -8.79 -8.97 -6.93
CA HIS A 107 -8.45 -9.93 -5.86
C HIS A 107 -9.70 -10.38 -5.08
N LEU A 108 -10.60 -9.46 -4.75
CA LEU A 108 -11.80 -9.79 -3.98
C LEU A 108 -12.71 -10.81 -4.71
N PRO A 109 -12.95 -10.72 -6.03
CA PRO A 109 -13.62 -11.79 -6.77
C PRO A 109 -12.90 -13.14 -6.69
N ILE A 110 -11.57 -13.18 -6.85
CA ILE A 110 -10.79 -14.42 -6.75
C ILE A 110 -10.89 -15.02 -5.35
N ALA A 111 -10.82 -14.20 -4.30
CA ALA A 111 -10.99 -14.63 -2.93
C ALA A 111 -12.34 -15.31 -2.70
N LYS A 112 -13.42 -14.71 -3.22
CA LYS A 112 -14.77 -15.30 -3.21
C LYS A 112 -14.85 -16.61 -3.98
N MET A 113 -14.13 -16.74 -5.10
CA MET A 113 -14.04 -17.99 -5.84
C MET A 113 -13.38 -19.10 -5.01
N ILE A 114 -12.34 -18.76 -4.25
CA ILE A 114 -11.66 -19.73 -3.38
C ILE A 114 -12.59 -20.15 -2.23
N ASP A 115 -13.22 -19.19 -1.54
CA ASP A 115 -14.09 -19.47 -0.39
C ASP A 115 -15.33 -20.30 -0.77
N ARG A 116 -15.90 -20.06 -1.97
CA ARG A 116 -17.01 -20.86 -2.51
C ARG A 116 -16.59 -22.22 -3.07
N LYS A 117 -15.29 -22.57 -2.98
CA LYS A 117 -14.71 -23.81 -3.52
C LYS A 117 -14.96 -23.98 -5.02
N ALA A 118 -14.80 -22.91 -5.80
CA ALA A 118 -14.83 -22.99 -7.25
C ALA A 118 -13.81 -24.01 -7.78
N PRO A 119 -14.00 -24.56 -9.00
CA PRO A 119 -13.03 -25.45 -9.62
C PRO A 119 -11.63 -24.85 -9.63
N GLN A 120 -10.63 -25.68 -9.32
CA GLN A 120 -9.25 -25.23 -9.17
C GLN A 120 -8.69 -24.58 -10.45
N GLU A 121 -9.08 -25.10 -11.61
CA GLU A 121 -8.69 -24.57 -12.91
C GLU A 121 -9.24 -23.15 -13.13
N GLU A 122 -10.49 -22.89 -12.74
CA GLU A 122 -11.08 -21.54 -12.81
C GLU A 122 -10.34 -20.55 -11.90
N VAL A 123 -9.99 -20.97 -10.68
CA VAL A 123 -9.22 -20.12 -9.74
C VAL A 123 -7.83 -19.82 -10.30
N ALA A 124 -7.15 -20.84 -10.84
CA ALA A 124 -5.82 -20.69 -11.42
C ALA A 124 -5.84 -19.75 -12.64
N GLN A 125 -6.84 -19.90 -13.51
CA GLN A 125 -7.01 -19.02 -14.67
C GLN A 125 -7.25 -17.57 -14.23
N ALA A 126 -8.12 -17.33 -13.25
CA ALA A 126 -8.38 -15.98 -12.76
C ALA A 126 -7.13 -15.32 -12.13
N MET A 127 -6.30 -16.11 -11.43
CA MET A 127 -5.01 -15.64 -10.91
C MET A 127 -4.02 -15.30 -12.04
N GLU A 128 -3.95 -16.12 -13.09
CA GLU A 128 -3.08 -15.86 -14.25
C GLU A 128 -3.53 -14.60 -15.01
N GLU A 129 -4.84 -14.40 -15.18
CA GLU A 129 -5.41 -13.20 -15.80
C GLU A 129 -5.12 -11.94 -14.98
N LEU A 130 -5.22 -12.00 -13.66
CA LEU A 130 -4.81 -10.92 -12.75
C LEU A 130 -3.33 -10.56 -12.94
N ASP A 131 -2.45 -11.56 -12.96
CA ASP A 131 -1.01 -11.32 -13.10
C ASP A 131 -0.69 -10.67 -14.46
N LYS A 132 -1.24 -11.21 -15.55
CA LYS A 132 -1.08 -10.65 -16.91
C LYS A 132 -1.58 -9.20 -16.99
N LYS A 133 -2.68 -8.90 -16.31
CA LYS A 133 -3.30 -7.56 -16.33
C LYS A 133 -2.48 -6.53 -15.56
N SER A 134 -1.96 -6.90 -14.39
CA SER A 134 -1.61 -5.90 -13.36
C SER A 134 -0.22 -6.06 -12.76
N TYR A 135 0.42 -7.22 -12.84
CA TYR A 135 1.63 -7.52 -12.04
C TYR A 135 2.83 -6.66 -12.44
N GLU A 136 3.13 -6.55 -13.74
CA GLU A 136 4.23 -5.71 -14.24
C GLU A 136 4.04 -4.23 -13.88
N THR A 137 2.79 -3.74 -13.98
CA THR A 137 2.47 -2.35 -13.61
C THR A 137 2.64 -2.14 -12.11
N PHE A 138 2.24 -3.11 -11.28
CA PHE A 138 2.49 -3.08 -9.85
C PHE A 138 3.99 -3.01 -9.54
N LEU A 139 4.81 -3.89 -10.14
CA LEU A 139 6.26 -3.93 -9.91
C LEU A 139 6.92 -2.59 -10.22
N VAL A 140 6.61 -1.98 -11.37
CA VAL A 140 7.15 -0.67 -11.74
C VAL A 140 6.84 0.40 -10.68
N LYS A 141 5.61 0.40 -10.15
CA LYS A 141 5.19 1.35 -9.09
C LYS A 141 5.87 1.06 -7.76
N TYR A 142 5.95 -0.21 -7.40
CA TYR A 142 6.58 -0.68 -6.17
C TYR A 142 8.07 -0.33 -6.15
N ASP A 143 8.80 -0.70 -7.21
CA ASP A 143 10.24 -0.44 -7.34
C ASP A 143 10.56 1.05 -7.38
N LYS A 144 9.73 1.85 -8.06
CA LYS A 144 9.87 3.31 -8.05
C LYS A 144 9.82 3.85 -6.62
N LEU A 145 8.82 3.43 -5.83
CA LEU A 145 8.70 3.87 -4.44
C LEU A 145 9.84 3.34 -3.57
N TYR A 146 10.21 2.06 -3.73
CA TYR A 146 11.30 1.43 -3.01
C TYR A 146 12.62 2.18 -3.22
N ASN A 147 12.95 2.51 -4.47
CA ASN A 147 14.18 3.24 -4.80
C ASN A 147 14.18 4.66 -4.22
N ILE A 148 13.07 5.39 -4.35
CA ILE A 148 12.94 6.74 -3.77
C ILE A 148 13.03 6.68 -2.25
N GLY A 149 12.33 5.75 -1.60
CA GLY A 149 12.33 5.57 -0.16
C GLY A 149 13.71 5.18 0.39
N THR A 150 14.42 4.30 -0.31
CA THR A 150 15.79 3.89 0.06
C THR A 150 16.75 5.08 0.01
N GLN A 151 16.67 5.89 -1.04
CA GLN A 151 17.49 7.10 -1.16
C GLN A 151 17.12 8.12 -0.08
N TYR A 152 15.82 8.33 0.18
CA TYR A 152 15.33 9.20 1.24
C TYR A 152 15.85 8.77 2.62
N ALA A 153 15.79 7.47 2.93
CA ALA A 153 16.31 6.95 4.18
C ALA A 153 17.81 7.23 4.35
N LYS A 154 18.58 7.04 3.28
CA LYS A 154 20.02 7.36 3.26
C LYS A 154 20.29 8.85 3.48
N ASP A 155 19.56 9.73 2.81
CA ASP A 155 19.75 11.18 2.90
C ASP A 155 19.37 11.77 4.27
N HIS A 156 18.59 11.01 5.06
CA HIS A 156 18.10 11.40 6.38
C HIS A 156 18.63 10.51 7.53
N ASP A 157 19.68 9.72 7.29
CA ASP A 157 20.31 8.82 8.28
C ASP A 157 19.33 7.82 8.94
N ILE A 158 18.28 7.44 8.24
CA ILE A 158 17.28 6.46 8.69
C ILE A 158 17.85 5.05 8.44
N LYS A 159 17.98 4.28 9.52
CA LYS A 159 18.48 2.90 9.44
C LYS A 159 17.43 1.98 8.82
N LEU A 160 17.76 1.41 7.66
CA LEU A 160 16.99 0.32 7.09
C LEU A 160 17.37 -0.99 7.78
N VAL A 161 16.35 -1.76 8.19
CA VAL A 161 16.56 -3.15 8.57
C VAL A 161 16.52 -3.97 7.28
N GLU A 162 17.58 -4.70 6.97
CA GLU A 162 17.57 -5.63 5.84
C GLU A 162 16.45 -6.65 6.06
N THR A 163 15.47 -6.67 5.16
CA THR A 163 14.50 -7.78 5.11
C THR A 163 15.17 -8.98 4.44
N PRO A 164 14.89 -10.21 4.89
CA PRO A 164 15.36 -11.40 4.20
C PRO A 164 14.95 -11.35 2.73
N LYS A 165 15.91 -11.50 1.82
CA LYS A 165 15.63 -11.57 0.39
C LYS A 165 14.86 -12.85 0.11
N PHE A 166 13.56 -12.75 -0.15
CA PHE A 166 12.79 -13.84 -0.69
C PHE A 166 13.02 -13.86 -2.21
N ASN A 167 13.96 -14.71 -2.64
CA ASN A 167 14.11 -15.02 -4.05
C ASN A 167 12.84 -15.77 -4.49
N ARG A 168 12.14 -15.23 -5.51
CA ARG A 168 11.25 -16.06 -6.33
C ARG A 168 12.09 -16.77 -7.40
#